data_AF-A0A6G3WNN0-F1
#
_entry.id   AF-A0A6G3WNN0-F1
#
_cell.length_a   1.000
_cell.length_b   1.000
_cell.length_c   1.000
_cell.angle_alpha   90.00
_cell.angle_beta   90.00
_cell.angle_gamma   90.00
#
_symmetry.space_group_name_H-M   'P 1'
#
loop_
_entity.id
_entity.type
_entity.pdbx_description
1 polymer ?
#
loop_
_entity_poly.entity_id
_entity_poly.type
_entity_poly.pdbx_seq_one_letter_code
_entity_poly.pdbx_strand_id
1 'polypeptide(L)'
;AARSYEAERRTAEALAGEERLAELLSLTPQTRPGIPQPRHGTDGEPVAHPAADEQGLTPEELDRFADDLRDLLDDAVSSAERQLFDLRTAAADDSRILGALGDGGLLPPGPDVLATVEFLGEHGIPALPGWRYLAQAVDPADHARVLAARPELVDGVIITDPDSHARAREALGDAALLPRSAVAVGTAAALLAPTPAPESDSGDVFLVPPNPAMHDEHAADEERQALRARATERDEEIRTLAARLGKDRELAARL
;
A
#
# COMPACT_ATOMS: atom_id res chain seq x y z
N ALA A 1 42.35 -25.79 -17.51
CA ALA A 1 42.50 -25.87 -16.05
C ALA A 1 43.05 -24.55 -15.49
N ALA A 2 44.36 -24.28 -15.59
CA ALA A 2 44.98 -23.08 -14.97
C ALA A 2 44.33 -21.73 -15.34
N ARG A 3 44.03 -21.49 -16.63
CA ARG A 3 43.38 -20.25 -17.10
C ARG A 3 41.92 -20.09 -16.64
N SER A 4 41.22 -21.18 -16.33
CA SER A 4 39.85 -21.16 -15.78
C SER A 4 39.89 -20.77 -14.32
N TYR A 5 40.79 -21.43 -13.57
CA TYR A 5 41.01 -21.17 -12.16
C TYR A 5 41.47 -19.73 -11.89
N GLU A 6 42.37 -19.17 -12.71
CA GLU A 6 42.77 -17.76 -12.60
C GLU A 6 41.65 -16.77 -12.97
N ALA A 7 40.68 -17.18 -13.78
CA ALA A 7 39.50 -16.36 -14.08
C ALA A 7 38.51 -16.38 -12.92
N GLU A 8 38.21 -17.56 -12.38
CA GLU A 8 37.37 -17.76 -11.19
C GLU A 8 37.94 -17.01 -9.97
N ARG A 9 39.25 -17.12 -9.73
CA ARG A 9 39.91 -16.42 -8.61
C ARG A 9 39.82 -14.90 -8.71
N ARG A 10 39.98 -14.33 -9.91
CA ARG A 10 39.80 -12.89 -10.14
C ARG A 10 38.36 -12.44 -9.92
N THR A 11 37.39 -13.28 -10.28
CA THR A 11 35.97 -12.99 -10.00
C THR A 11 35.68 -13.02 -8.50
N ALA A 12 36.22 -14.01 -7.77
CA ALA A 12 36.08 -14.08 -6.32
C ALA A 12 36.74 -12.88 -5.62
N GLU A 13 37.95 -12.48 -6.01
CA GLU A 13 38.63 -11.28 -5.52
C GLU A 13 37.81 -10.00 -5.78
N ALA A 14 37.18 -9.88 -6.96
CA ALA A 14 36.33 -8.74 -7.30
C ALA A 14 35.05 -8.70 -6.46
N LEU A 15 34.37 -9.83 -6.29
CA LEU A 15 33.16 -9.94 -5.46
C LEU A 15 33.47 -9.69 -3.99
N ALA A 16 34.59 -10.21 -3.50
CA ALA A 16 34.98 -10.05 -2.10
C ALA A 16 35.27 -8.57 -1.75
N GLY A 17 35.70 -7.77 -2.74
CA GLY A 17 35.85 -6.32 -2.60
C GLY A 17 34.55 -5.50 -2.56
N GLU A 18 33.37 -6.10 -2.74
CA GLU A 18 32.09 -5.39 -2.72
C GLU A 18 31.69 -5.02 -1.28
N GLU A 19 31.68 -3.71 -0.98
CA GLU A 19 31.33 -3.14 0.33
C GLU A 19 29.97 -3.63 0.85
N ARG A 20 29.02 -3.85 -0.07
CA ARG A 20 27.67 -4.31 0.23
C ARG A 20 27.63 -5.69 0.89
N LEU A 21 28.54 -6.61 0.53
CA LEU A 21 28.57 -7.96 1.11
C LEU A 21 29.11 -7.91 2.55
N ALA A 22 30.10 -7.04 2.81
CA ALA A 22 30.62 -6.80 4.15
C ALA A 22 29.57 -6.13 5.06
N GLU A 23 28.78 -5.18 4.53
CA GLU A 23 27.64 -4.59 5.24
C GLU A 23 26.58 -5.63 5.62
N LEU A 24 26.17 -6.49 4.68
CA LEU A 24 25.14 -7.51 4.92
C LEU A 24 25.53 -8.48 6.04
N LEU A 25 26.79 -8.91 6.09
CA LEU A 25 27.30 -9.74 7.20
C LEU A 25 27.42 -8.96 8.51
N SER A 26 27.80 -7.68 8.45
CA SER A 26 27.91 -6.81 9.63
C SER A 26 26.56 -6.46 10.27
N LEU A 27 25.48 -6.52 9.50
CA LEU A 27 24.10 -6.33 9.97
C LEU A 27 23.53 -7.56 10.70
N THR A 28 24.25 -8.69 10.71
CA THR A 28 23.90 -9.82 11.58
C THR A 28 24.41 -9.58 13.01
N PRO A 29 23.59 -9.82 14.06
CA PRO A 29 24.13 -10.01 15.40
C PRO A 29 24.95 -11.30 15.35
N GLN A 30 26.29 -11.14 15.34
CA GLN A 30 27.27 -12.22 15.28
C GLN A 30 26.88 -13.36 16.22
N THR A 31 26.27 -14.41 15.68
CA THR A 31 25.94 -15.61 16.45
C THR A 31 27.24 -16.40 16.61
N ARG A 32 28.07 -15.98 17.58
CA ARG A 32 29.16 -16.81 18.08
C ARG A 32 28.57 -17.77 19.11
N PRO A 33 28.60 -19.10 18.90
CA PRO A 33 28.39 -20.04 19.99
C PRO A 33 29.57 -19.92 20.94
N GLY A 34 29.42 -19.13 22.01
CA GLY A 34 30.35 -19.08 23.12
C GLY A 34 30.32 -20.43 23.85
N ILE A 35 31.27 -21.31 23.55
CA ILE A 35 31.56 -22.48 24.37
C ILE A 35 32.45 -22.00 25.54
N PRO A 36 32.03 -22.09 26.80
CA PRO A 36 32.90 -21.79 27.93
C PRO A 36 33.92 -22.91 28.08
N GLN A 37 35.20 -22.65 27.76
CA GLN A 37 36.30 -23.55 28.16
C GLN A 37 36.84 -23.15 29.55
N PRO A 38 37.18 -24.14 30.39
CA PRO A 38 37.67 -23.90 31.74
C PRO A 38 39.10 -23.36 31.74
N ARG A 39 39.34 -22.37 32.62
CA ARG A 39 40.63 -21.69 32.81
C ARG A 39 41.74 -22.66 33.22
N HIS A 40 42.79 -22.74 32.41
CA HIS A 40 44.15 -23.00 32.88
C HIS A 40 45.06 -21.90 32.33
N GLY A 41 45.74 -21.20 33.24
CA GLY A 41 46.55 -20.04 32.92
C GLY A 41 47.94 -20.39 32.43
N THR A 42 48.52 -19.49 31.63
CA THR A 42 49.84 -18.87 31.80
C THR A 42 50.03 -17.86 30.65
N ASP A 43 50.81 -16.82 30.94
CA ASP A 43 51.13 -15.60 30.19
C ASP A 43 51.26 -15.69 28.66
N GLY A 44 50.77 -14.66 27.95
CA GLY A 44 51.04 -14.45 26.53
C GLY A 44 50.20 -13.35 25.87
N GLU A 45 50.77 -12.14 25.79
CA GLU A 45 50.56 -11.08 24.79
C GLU A 45 49.16 -10.44 24.57
N PRO A 46 49.12 -9.15 24.17
CA PRO A 46 47.86 -8.47 23.91
C PRO A 46 47.21 -9.12 22.69
N VAL A 47 45.98 -9.60 22.85
CA VAL A 47 45.10 -9.94 21.73
C VAL A 47 44.89 -8.65 20.96
N ALA A 48 45.69 -8.44 19.92
CA ALA A 48 45.37 -7.51 18.87
C ALA A 48 43.99 -7.93 18.36
N HIS A 49 42.98 -7.11 18.65
CA HIS A 49 41.83 -7.08 17.75
C HIS A 49 42.43 -6.81 16.38
N PRO A 50 42.31 -7.73 15.39
CA PRO A 50 42.53 -7.30 14.04
C PRO A 50 41.55 -6.16 13.87
N ALA A 51 42.10 -4.97 13.64
CA ALA A 51 41.34 -3.85 13.14
C ALA A 51 40.50 -4.44 12.00
N ALA A 52 39.20 -4.16 12.04
CA ALA A 52 38.39 -4.28 10.86
C ALA A 52 39.01 -3.32 9.83
N ASP A 53 40.00 -3.81 9.09
CA ASP A 53 40.54 -3.11 7.95
C ASP A 53 39.37 -2.99 6.97
N GLU A 54 39.08 -1.75 6.61
CA GLU A 54 37.90 -1.25 5.88
C GLU A 54 37.85 -1.72 4.41
N GLN A 55 38.16 -2.98 4.10
CA GLN A 55 38.38 -3.44 2.73
C GLN A 55 37.80 -4.85 2.51
N GLY A 56 36.48 -4.90 2.33
CA GLY A 56 35.77 -6.08 1.80
C GLY A 56 35.99 -7.39 2.57
N LEU A 57 35.43 -8.47 2.05
CA LEU A 57 35.73 -9.83 2.47
C LEU A 57 37.03 -10.28 1.78
N THR A 58 37.76 -11.24 2.37
CA THR A 58 38.75 -12.01 1.60
C THR A 58 38.05 -13.08 0.74
N PRO A 59 38.65 -13.56 -0.38
CA PRO A 59 38.06 -14.62 -1.20
C PRO A 59 37.73 -15.90 -0.42
N GLU A 60 38.55 -16.29 0.55
CA GLU A 60 38.33 -17.45 1.41
C GLU A 60 37.17 -17.23 2.41
N GLU A 61 36.95 -16.00 2.87
CA GLU A 61 35.78 -15.64 3.68
C GLU A 61 34.52 -15.58 2.84
N LEU A 62 34.58 -15.03 1.62
CA LEU A 62 33.50 -15.04 0.66
C LEU A 62 33.04 -16.48 0.36
N ASP A 63 33.97 -17.40 0.13
CA ASP A 63 33.67 -18.82 -0.13
C ASP A 63 33.03 -19.48 1.12
N ARG A 64 33.56 -19.20 2.31
CA ARG A 64 33.01 -19.71 3.58
C ARG A 64 31.58 -19.25 3.84
N PHE A 65 31.26 -18.00 3.52
CA PHE A 65 29.96 -17.39 3.76
C PHE A 65 29.07 -17.37 2.51
N ALA A 66 29.41 -18.09 1.44
CA ALA A 66 28.76 -17.95 0.15
C ALA A 66 27.26 -18.32 0.17
N ASP A 67 26.87 -19.34 0.93
CA ASP A 67 25.45 -19.72 1.09
C ASP A 67 24.69 -18.66 1.91
N ASP A 68 25.21 -18.27 3.07
CA ASP A 68 24.60 -17.26 3.95
C ASP A 68 24.48 -15.89 3.24
N LEU A 69 25.50 -15.48 2.48
CA LEU A 69 25.48 -14.25 1.69
C LEU A 69 24.45 -14.29 0.58
N ARG A 70 24.22 -15.47 -0.04
CA ARG A 70 23.17 -15.64 -1.05
C ARG A 70 21.79 -15.45 -0.43
N ASP A 71 21.52 -16.12 0.70
CA ASP A 71 20.24 -15.99 1.40
C ASP A 71 20.01 -14.54 1.88
N LEU A 72 21.04 -13.89 2.44
CA LEU A 72 20.97 -12.48 2.86
C LEU A 72 20.73 -11.52 1.69
N LEU A 73 21.36 -11.79 0.54
CA LEU A 73 21.17 -10.98 -0.65
C LEU A 73 19.76 -11.17 -1.22
N ASP A 74 19.24 -12.40 -1.25
CA ASP A 74 17.88 -12.71 -1.70
C ASP A 74 16.83 -12.03 -0.79
N ASP A 75 17.03 -12.03 0.53
CA ASP A 75 16.18 -11.29 1.47
C ASP A 75 16.27 -9.77 1.28
N ALA A 76 17.49 -9.24 1.08
CA ALA A 76 17.70 -7.83 0.84
C ALA A 76 17.06 -7.36 -0.47
N VAL A 77 17.19 -8.15 -1.54
CA VAL A 77 16.53 -7.91 -2.83
C VAL A 77 15.02 -7.96 -2.66
N SER A 78 14.48 -9.01 -2.02
CA SER A 78 13.04 -9.14 -1.77
C SER A 78 12.48 -7.99 -0.93
N SER A 79 13.25 -7.49 0.04
CA SER A 79 12.90 -6.29 0.83
C SER A 79 12.92 -5.03 -0.02
N ALA A 80 13.98 -4.81 -0.81
CA ALA A 80 14.11 -3.65 -1.67
C ALA A 80 13.04 -3.62 -2.78
N GLU A 81 12.67 -4.78 -3.33
CA GLU A 81 11.60 -4.89 -4.33
C GLU A 81 10.23 -4.54 -3.74
N ARG A 82 9.91 -5.03 -2.53
CA ARG A 82 8.70 -4.63 -1.79
C ARG A 82 8.69 -3.12 -1.53
N GLN A 83 9.79 -2.57 -1.04
CA GLN A 83 9.92 -1.13 -0.80
C GLN A 83 9.75 -0.31 -2.09
N LEU A 84 10.32 -0.77 -3.20
CA LEU A 84 10.17 -0.10 -4.50
C LEU A 84 8.72 -0.16 -5.01
N PHE A 85 8.02 -1.27 -4.79
CA PHE A 85 6.61 -1.40 -5.10
C PHE A 85 5.75 -0.42 -4.28
N ASP A 86 5.99 -0.33 -2.97
CA ASP A 86 5.29 0.60 -2.09
C ASP A 86 5.53 2.06 -2.50
N LEU A 87 6.78 2.42 -2.78
CA LEU A 87 7.15 3.76 -3.26
C LEU A 87 6.49 4.11 -4.59
N ARG A 88 6.40 3.14 -5.52
CA ARG A 88 5.70 3.35 -6.81
C ARG A 88 4.20 3.51 -6.62
N THR A 89 3.61 2.75 -5.70
CA THR A 89 2.19 2.85 -5.37
C THR A 89 1.88 4.23 -4.77
N ALA A 90 2.68 4.68 -3.80
CA ALA A 90 2.55 6.00 -3.21
C ALA A 90 2.77 7.12 -4.25
N ALA A 91 3.80 7.02 -5.09
CA ALA A 91 4.05 8.01 -6.15
C ALA A 91 2.91 8.08 -7.19
N ALA A 92 2.28 6.95 -7.50
CA ALA A 92 1.11 6.92 -8.38
C ALA A 92 -0.11 7.57 -7.71
N ASP A 93 -0.29 7.35 -6.40
CA ASP A 93 -1.30 8.00 -5.56
C ASP A 93 -1.14 9.53 -5.57
N ASP A 94 0.07 10.00 -5.28
CA ASP A 94 0.44 11.41 -5.28
C ASP A 94 0.24 12.03 -6.67
N SER A 95 0.64 11.34 -7.73
CA SER A 95 0.46 11.82 -9.11
C SER A 95 -1.02 11.98 -9.46
N ARG A 96 -1.88 11.06 -9.01
CA ARG A 96 -3.34 11.15 -9.18
C ARG A 96 -3.90 12.35 -8.41
N ILE A 97 -3.45 12.57 -7.17
CA ILE A 97 -3.84 13.73 -6.36
C ILE A 97 -3.41 15.04 -7.03
N LEU A 98 -2.14 15.16 -7.42
CA LEU A 98 -1.60 16.35 -8.10
C LEU A 98 -2.34 16.63 -9.42
N GLY A 99 -2.66 15.60 -10.21
CA GLY A 99 -3.43 15.74 -11.44
C GLY A 99 -4.86 16.24 -11.19
N ALA A 100 -5.52 15.79 -10.12
CA ALA A 100 -6.86 16.26 -9.75
C ALA A 100 -6.84 17.69 -9.17
N LEU A 101 -5.77 18.05 -8.46
CA LEU A 101 -5.60 19.39 -7.88
C LEU A 101 -5.27 20.44 -8.93
N GLY A 102 -4.50 20.14 -9.98
CA GLY A 102 -4.09 21.16 -10.98
C GLY A 102 -3.56 22.44 -10.30
N ASP A 103 -4.05 23.62 -10.71
CA ASP A 103 -3.65 24.93 -10.17
C ASP A 103 -4.63 25.51 -9.11
N GLY A 104 -5.56 24.71 -8.57
CA GLY A 104 -6.56 25.20 -7.59
C GLY A 104 -7.79 24.31 -7.40
N GLY A 105 -7.73 23.08 -7.87
CA GLY A 105 -8.71 22.02 -7.69
C GLY A 105 -8.73 21.49 -6.26
N LEU A 106 -9.78 20.72 -6.01
CA LEU A 106 -10.08 20.13 -4.71
C LEU A 106 -9.58 18.66 -4.69
N LEU A 107 -9.13 18.13 -3.55
CA LEU A 107 -8.60 16.74 -3.40
C LEU A 107 -9.52 15.68 -4.03
N PRO A 108 -9.06 14.64 -4.73
CA PRO A 108 -10.00 13.65 -5.28
C PRO A 108 -10.84 12.99 -4.16
N PRO A 109 -12.15 12.72 -4.36
CA PRO A 109 -12.97 12.02 -3.39
C PRO A 109 -12.43 10.60 -3.15
N GLY A 110 -12.69 10.04 -1.96
CA GLY A 110 -12.36 8.65 -1.65
C GLY A 110 -13.06 7.66 -2.61
N PRO A 111 -12.49 6.46 -2.80
CA PRO A 111 -12.99 5.48 -3.78
C PRO A 111 -14.45 5.09 -3.54
N ASP A 112 -14.85 4.91 -2.28
CA ASP A 112 -16.22 4.52 -1.91
C ASP A 112 -17.25 5.63 -2.21
N VAL A 113 -16.87 6.89 -1.99
CA VAL A 113 -17.69 8.06 -2.34
C VAL A 113 -17.80 8.21 -3.86
N LEU A 114 -16.69 8.04 -4.57
CA LEU A 114 -16.65 8.09 -6.03
C LEU A 114 -17.54 7.00 -6.64
N ALA A 115 -17.40 5.75 -6.19
CA ALA A 115 -18.23 4.63 -6.64
C ALA A 115 -19.72 4.86 -6.38
N THR A 116 -20.07 5.43 -5.22
CA THR A 116 -21.46 5.76 -4.89
C THR A 116 -22.02 6.84 -5.83
N VAL A 117 -21.25 7.91 -6.09
CA VAL A 117 -21.67 8.99 -7.00
C VAL A 117 -21.80 8.49 -8.44
N GLU A 118 -20.86 7.68 -8.92
CA GLU A 118 -20.91 7.06 -10.25
C GLU A 118 -22.13 6.16 -10.40
N PHE A 119 -22.37 5.27 -9.43
CA PHE A 119 -23.54 4.40 -9.40
C PHE A 119 -24.86 5.19 -9.45
N LEU A 120 -24.99 6.24 -8.64
CA LEU A 120 -26.18 7.10 -8.64
C LEU A 120 -26.34 7.81 -10.00
N GLY A 121 -25.24 8.28 -10.58
CA GLY A 121 -25.22 8.90 -11.91
C GLY A 121 -25.71 7.96 -13.01
N GLU A 122 -25.29 6.70 -13.00
CA GLU A 122 -25.76 5.66 -13.92
C GLU A 122 -27.27 5.38 -13.81
N HIS A 123 -27.83 5.57 -12.61
CA HIS A 123 -29.27 5.44 -12.34
C HIS A 123 -30.05 6.75 -12.56
N GLY A 124 -29.40 7.78 -13.11
CA GLY A 124 -30.02 9.07 -13.37
C GLY A 124 -30.42 9.81 -12.09
N ILE A 125 -29.68 9.61 -11.00
CA ILE A 125 -29.83 10.33 -9.73
C ILE A 125 -28.68 11.32 -9.62
N PRO A 126 -28.94 12.63 -9.69
CA PRO A 126 -27.87 13.61 -9.64
C PRO A 126 -27.29 13.70 -8.22
N ALA A 127 -26.01 13.38 -8.11
CA ALA A 127 -25.29 13.32 -6.84
C ALA A 127 -23.89 13.97 -6.95
N LEU A 128 -23.40 14.49 -5.82
CA LEU A 128 -22.09 15.13 -5.71
C LEU A 128 -21.37 14.70 -4.43
N PRO A 129 -20.03 14.63 -4.41
CA PRO A 129 -19.29 14.44 -3.16
C PRO A 129 -19.57 15.58 -2.16
N GLY A 130 -19.73 15.24 -0.88
CA GLY A 130 -20.15 16.17 0.18
C GLY A 130 -19.18 17.31 0.42
N TRP A 131 -17.88 17.02 0.44
CA TRP A 131 -16.84 18.03 0.58
C TRP A 131 -16.72 18.96 -0.67
N ARG A 132 -17.07 18.48 -1.88
CA ARG A 132 -17.22 19.36 -3.06
C ARG A 132 -18.41 20.28 -2.92
N TYR A 133 -19.51 19.78 -2.38
CA TYR A 133 -20.69 20.59 -2.10
C TYR A 133 -20.39 21.64 -1.02
N LEU A 134 -19.70 21.29 0.06
CA LEU A 134 -19.22 22.21 1.10
C LEU A 134 -18.41 23.37 0.49
N ALA A 135 -17.46 23.05 -0.39
CA ALA A 135 -16.62 24.06 -1.04
C ALA A 135 -17.40 25.01 -1.98
N GLN A 136 -18.52 24.55 -2.55
CA GLN A 136 -19.32 25.34 -3.50
C GLN A 136 -20.47 26.11 -2.85
N ALA A 137 -21.07 25.58 -1.79
CA ALA A 137 -22.32 26.08 -1.22
C ALA A 137 -22.19 26.74 0.16
N VAL A 138 -21.05 26.59 0.84
CA VAL A 138 -20.82 27.11 2.19
C VAL A 138 -19.65 28.10 2.20
N ASP A 139 -19.80 29.21 2.94
CA ASP A 139 -18.73 30.19 3.13
C ASP A 139 -17.51 29.53 3.81
N PRO A 140 -16.28 29.72 3.30
CA PRO A 140 -15.06 29.20 3.92
C PRO A 140 -14.90 29.53 5.41
N ALA A 141 -15.41 30.68 5.87
CA ALA A 141 -15.40 31.06 7.29
C ALA A 141 -16.27 30.13 8.16
N ASP A 142 -17.28 29.49 7.57
CA ASP A 142 -18.20 28.57 8.24
C ASP A 142 -17.80 27.09 8.10
N HIS A 143 -16.84 26.75 7.25
CA HIS A 143 -16.47 25.34 6.96
C HIS A 143 -16.14 24.55 8.22
N ALA A 144 -15.32 25.11 9.12
CA ALA A 144 -14.93 24.43 10.36
C ALA A 144 -16.13 24.16 11.28
N ARG A 145 -17.08 25.11 11.35
CA ARG A 145 -18.31 24.97 12.16
C ARG A 145 -19.22 23.91 11.58
N VAL A 146 -19.38 23.88 10.26
CA VAL A 146 -20.22 22.88 9.56
C VAL A 146 -19.62 21.48 9.70
N LEU A 147 -18.32 21.32 9.47
CA LEU A 147 -17.63 20.02 9.62
C LEU A 147 -17.64 19.50 11.06
N ALA A 148 -17.48 20.37 12.06
CA ALA A 148 -17.58 19.98 13.46
C ALA A 148 -19.00 19.51 13.84
N ALA A 149 -20.03 20.10 13.22
CA ALA A 149 -21.41 19.72 13.44
C ALA A 149 -21.81 18.44 12.67
N ARG A 150 -21.17 18.19 11.51
CA ARG A 150 -21.50 17.12 10.55
C ARG A 150 -20.22 16.54 9.93
N PRO A 151 -19.48 15.69 10.65
CA PRO A 151 -18.26 15.07 10.12
C PRO A 151 -18.54 14.14 8.94
N GLU A 152 -19.77 13.65 8.79
CA GLU A 152 -20.18 12.75 7.71
C GLU A 152 -20.17 13.44 6.33
N LEU A 153 -20.06 14.77 6.27
CA LEU A 153 -19.93 15.52 5.01
C LEU A 153 -18.59 15.29 4.30
N VAL A 154 -17.54 14.89 5.02
CA VAL A 154 -16.21 14.68 4.45
C VAL A 154 -16.24 13.52 3.44
N ASP A 155 -16.81 12.39 3.86
CA ASP A 155 -16.99 11.17 3.05
C ASP A 155 -18.46 10.98 2.63
N GLY A 156 -19.22 12.08 2.59
CA GLY A 156 -20.64 12.06 2.27
C GLY A 156 -20.93 12.19 0.78
N VAL A 157 -22.15 11.83 0.39
CA VAL A 157 -22.73 12.04 -0.95
C VAL A 157 -23.99 12.88 -0.80
N ILE A 158 -24.04 13.97 -1.57
CA ILE A 158 -25.15 14.91 -1.61
C ILE A 158 -26.00 14.60 -2.83
N ILE A 159 -27.25 14.23 -2.63
CA ILE A 159 -28.26 14.18 -3.67
C ILE A 159 -28.73 15.62 -3.91
N THR A 160 -28.56 16.11 -5.14
CA THR A 160 -28.89 17.50 -5.47
C THR A 160 -30.38 17.69 -5.82
N ASP A 161 -31.05 16.62 -6.24
CA ASP A 161 -32.50 16.57 -6.47
C ASP A 161 -33.22 15.84 -5.31
N PRO A 162 -33.92 16.56 -4.41
CA PRO A 162 -34.60 15.95 -3.27
C PRO A 162 -35.64 14.89 -3.65
N ASP A 163 -36.30 15.03 -4.81
CA ASP A 163 -37.33 14.09 -5.26
C ASP A 163 -36.73 12.72 -5.61
N SER A 164 -35.43 12.66 -5.88
CA SER A 164 -34.68 11.44 -6.16
C SER A 164 -34.18 10.71 -4.89
N HIS A 165 -34.35 11.27 -3.70
CA HIS A 165 -33.80 10.71 -2.45
C HIS A 165 -34.29 9.29 -2.14
N ALA A 166 -35.61 9.04 -2.24
CA ALA A 166 -36.18 7.72 -1.97
C ALA A 166 -35.68 6.66 -2.96
N ARG A 167 -35.61 7.02 -4.24
CA ARG A 167 -35.11 6.17 -5.33
C ARG A 167 -33.62 5.84 -5.15
N ALA A 168 -32.83 6.80 -4.65
CA ALA A 168 -31.43 6.58 -4.33
C ALA A 168 -31.23 5.59 -3.20
N ARG A 169 -32.05 5.70 -2.15
CA ARG A 169 -32.01 4.76 -1.01
C ARG A 169 -32.32 3.34 -1.45
N GLU A 170 -33.33 3.15 -2.28
CA GLU A 170 -33.70 1.84 -2.83
C GLU A 170 -32.58 1.29 -3.71
N ALA A 171 -32.11 2.07 -4.70
CA ALA A 171 -31.08 1.64 -5.63
C ALA A 171 -29.76 1.25 -4.92
N LEU A 172 -29.32 2.03 -3.93
CA LEU A 172 -28.10 1.74 -3.17
C LEU A 172 -28.28 0.56 -2.20
N GLY A 173 -29.50 0.35 -1.69
CA GLY A 173 -29.83 -0.82 -0.88
C GLY A 173 -29.74 -2.12 -1.69
N ASP A 174 -30.23 -2.09 -2.92
CA ASP A 174 -30.25 -3.26 -3.82
C ASP A 174 -28.88 -3.55 -4.46
N ALA A 175 -28.07 -2.53 -4.69
CA ALA A 175 -26.79 -2.67 -5.40
C ALA A 175 -25.69 -3.37 -4.62
N ALA A 176 -25.79 -3.41 -3.28
CA ALA A 176 -24.77 -3.96 -2.40
C ALA A 176 -23.34 -3.50 -2.78
N LEU A 177 -23.12 -2.19 -2.82
CA LEU A 177 -21.78 -1.62 -3.12
C LEU A 177 -20.73 -2.00 -2.06
N LEU A 178 -21.17 -2.37 -0.85
CA LEU A 178 -20.34 -2.83 0.27
C LEU A 178 -19.07 -1.98 0.48
N PRO A 179 -19.21 -0.65 0.62
CA PRO A 179 -18.08 0.23 0.91
C PRO A 179 -17.35 -0.19 2.19
N ARG A 180 -16.06 0.12 2.25
CA ARG A 180 -15.20 -0.14 3.42
C ARG A 180 -15.08 1.10 4.32
N SER A 181 -15.69 2.21 3.94
CA SER A 181 -15.90 3.41 4.75
C SER A 181 -17.39 3.69 5.01
N ALA A 182 -17.68 4.55 5.99
CA ALA A 182 -19.03 5.01 6.28
C ALA A 182 -19.44 6.10 5.27
N VAL A 183 -20.15 5.71 4.21
CA VAL A 183 -20.65 6.66 3.21
C VAL A 183 -22.06 7.12 3.59
N ALA A 184 -22.17 8.37 4.04
CA ALA A 184 -23.46 8.99 4.34
C ALA A 184 -24.04 9.68 3.10
N VAL A 185 -25.26 9.35 2.74
CA VAL A 185 -25.99 9.90 1.60
C VAL A 185 -27.16 10.72 2.10
N GLY A 186 -27.31 11.95 1.63
CA GLY A 186 -28.45 12.78 2.00
C GLY A 186 -28.67 13.94 1.05
N THR A 187 -29.75 14.68 1.24
CA THR A 187 -29.99 15.91 0.45
C THR A 187 -29.15 17.07 0.96
N ALA A 188 -28.94 18.07 0.09
CA ALA A 188 -28.30 19.33 0.46
C ALA A 188 -28.94 20.00 1.69
N ALA A 189 -30.28 20.03 1.73
CA ALA A 189 -31.03 20.61 2.84
C ALA A 189 -30.84 19.82 4.14
N ALA A 190 -30.84 18.49 4.06
CA ALA A 190 -30.64 17.61 5.21
C ALA A 190 -29.25 17.73 5.83
N LEU A 191 -28.24 17.91 4.99
CA LEU A 191 -26.84 17.92 5.39
C LEU A 191 -26.33 19.32 5.79
N LEU A 192 -27.02 20.39 5.40
CA LEU A 192 -26.71 21.78 5.81
C LEU A 192 -27.71 22.39 6.80
N ALA A 193 -28.83 21.74 7.10
CA ALA A 193 -29.75 22.22 8.12
C ALA A 193 -29.07 22.32 9.50
N PRO A 194 -29.47 23.28 10.35
CA PRO A 194 -29.03 23.32 11.74
C PRO A 194 -29.30 21.96 12.40
N THR A 195 -28.30 21.42 13.10
CA THR A 195 -28.36 20.07 13.69
C THR A 195 -29.69 19.88 14.43
N PRO A 196 -30.56 18.98 13.96
CA PRO A 196 -31.82 18.74 14.65
C PRO A 196 -31.52 18.11 16.02
N ALA A 197 -32.43 18.31 16.98
CA ALA A 197 -32.30 17.71 18.30
C ALA A 197 -32.14 16.19 18.17
N PRO A 198 -31.37 15.52 19.05
CA PRO A 198 -30.99 14.10 18.93
C PRO A 198 -32.16 13.09 18.84
N GLU A 199 -33.40 13.53 19.04
CA GLU A 199 -34.61 12.71 18.95
C GLU A 199 -35.40 12.90 17.63
N SER A 200 -34.92 13.77 16.73
CA SER A 200 -35.51 13.93 15.41
C SER A 200 -34.80 12.99 14.44
N ASP A 201 -35.44 11.87 14.14
CA ASP A 201 -35.02 10.96 13.08
C ASP A 201 -35.15 11.72 11.75
N SER A 202 -34.10 12.46 11.36
CA SER A 202 -34.02 13.09 10.06
C SER A 202 -33.73 11.96 9.08
N GLY A 203 -34.79 11.28 8.63
CA GLY A 203 -34.78 10.27 7.57
C GLY A 203 -34.30 10.78 6.21
N ASP A 204 -33.72 11.98 6.19
CA ASP A 204 -33.16 12.68 5.04
C ASP A 204 -31.65 12.40 4.84
N VAL A 205 -31.03 11.65 5.76
CA VAL A 205 -29.67 11.10 5.61
C VAL A 205 -29.70 9.60 5.91
N PHE A 206 -29.05 8.80 5.06
CA PHE A 206 -28.93 7.35 5.22
C PHE A 206 -27.51 6.88 4.92
N LEU A 207 -27.12 5.73 5.46
CA LEU A 207 -25.83 5.12 5.17
C LEU A 207 -25.96 4.14 4.01
N VAL A 208 -25.00 4.13 3.11
CA VAL A 208 -24.80 2.99 2.21
C VAL A 208 -24.45 1.79 3.09
N PRO A 209 -25.12 0.62 2.94
CA PRO A 209 -24.85 -0.55 3.76
C PRO A 209 -23.35 -0.93 3.70
N PRO A 210 -22.60 -0.83 4.81
CA PRO A 210 -21.17 -1.09 4.81
C PRO A 210 -20.91 -2.58 4.59
N ASN A 211 -19.68 -2.91 4.18
CA ASN A 211 -19.29 -4.31 3.99
C ASN A 211 -19.51 -5.12 5.28
N PRO A 212 -20.31 -6.21 5.26
CA PRO A 212 -20.58 -7.02 6.45
C PRO A 212 -19.31 -7.63 7.05
N ALA A 213 -18.27 -7.88 6.24
CA ALA A 213 -16.97 -8.34 6.72
C ALA A 213 -16.30 -7.39 7.73
N MET A 214 -16.77 -6.15 7.85
CA MET A 214 -16.28 -5.20 8.87
C MET A 214 -16.80 -5.51 10.27
N HIS A 215 -17.91 -6.22 10.41
CA HIS A 215 -18.57 -6.47 11.71
C HIS A 215 -19.07 -7.91 11.92
N ASP A 216 -19.03 -8.76 10.90
CA ASP A 216 -19.38 -10.17 10.96
C ASP A 216 -18.19 -11.04 10.51
N GLU A 217 -17.78 -11.96 11.38
CA GLU A 217 -16.66 -12.87 11.14
C GLU A 217 -16.94 -13.89 10.03
N HIS A 218 -18.18 -14.35 9.87
CA HIS A 218 -18.53 -15.28 8.78
C HIS A 218 -18.44 -14.58 7.43
N ALA A 219 -18.98 -13.37 7.34
CA ALA A 219 -18.84 -12.53 6.14
C ALA A 219 -17.37 -12.19 5.85
N ALA A 220 -16.55 -12.01 6.89
CA ALA A 220 -15.11 -11.79 6.73
C ALA A 220 -14.37 -13.02 6.19
N ASP A 221 -14.75 -14.23 6.61
CA ASP A 221 -14.20 -15.46 6.07
C ASP A 221 -14.61 -15.71 4.61
N GLU A 222 -15.86 -15.40 4.25
CA GLU A 222 -16.33 -15.43 2.86
C GLU A 222 -15.57 -14.44 1.98
N GLU A 223 -15.43 -13.19 2.42
CA GLU A 223 -14.65 -12.15 1.71
C GLU A 223 -13.17 -12.56 1.59
N ARG A 224 -12.59 -13.20 2.61
CA ARG A 224 -11.21 -13.71 2.55
C ARG A 224 -11.05 -14.80 1.48
N GLN A 225 -12.01 -15.71 1.38
CA GLN A 225 -12.01 -16.75 0.35
C GLN A 225 -12.15 -16.12 -1.05
N ALA A 226 -13.07 -15.17 -1.22
CA ALA A 226 -13.25 -14.44 -2.47
C ALA A 226 -12.01 -13.63 -2.87
N LEU A 227 -11.34 -12.98 -1.92
CA LEU A 227 -10.09 -12.25 -2.14
C LEU A 227 -8.96 -13.18 -2.55
N ARG A 228 -8.79 -14.33 -1.90
CA ARG A 228 -7.78 -15.33 -2.28
C ARG A 228 -8.00 -15.89 -3.68
N ALA A 229 -9.26 -16.15 -4.05
CA ALA A 229 -9.61 -16.60 -5.40
C ALA A 229 -9.24 -15.53 -6.45
N ARG A 230 -9.66 -14.28 -6.24
CA ARG A 230 -9.30 -13.15 -7.12
C ARG A 230 -7.80 -12.88 -7.21
N ALA A 231 -7.07 -13.04 -6.09
CA ALA A 231 -5.62 -12.89 -6.08
C ALA A 231 -4.94 -13.98 -6.92
N THR A 232 -5.37 -15.24 -6.77
CA THR A 232 -4.86 -16.37 -7.56
C THR A 232 -5.08 -16.15 -9.06
N GLU A 233 -6.28 -15.68 -9.44
CA GLU A 233 -6.62 -15.36 -10.84
C GLU A 233 -5.74 -14.22 -11.39
N ARG A 234 -5.57 -13.14 -10.62
CA ARG A 234 -4.69 -12.01 -11.02
C ARG A 234 -3.23 -12.44 -11.13
N ASP A 235 -2.75 -13.32 -10.27
CA ASP A 235 -1.38 -13.84 -10.34
C ASP A 235 -1.15 -14.69 -11.60
N GLU A 236 -2.16 -15.44 -12.05
CA GLU A 236 -2.12 -16.17 -13.34
C GLU A 236 -2.09 -15.20 -14.54
N GLU A 237 -2.90 -14.15 -14.50
CA GLU A 237 -2.93 -13.11 -15.54
C GLU A 237 -1.59 -12.36 -15.62
N ILE A 238 -1.04 -11.93 -14.47
CA ILE A 238 0.25 -11.24 -14.37
C ILE A 238 1.37 -12.11 -14.94
N ARG A 239 1.43 -13.40 -14.56
CA ARG A 239 2.43 -14.34 -15.09
C ARG A 239 2.35 -14.47 -16.61
N THR A 240 1.12 -14.55 -17.15
CA THR A 240 0.88 -14.64 -18.58
C THR A 240 1.34 -13.37 -19.32
N LEU A 241 1.00 -12.19 -18.80
CA LEU A 241 1.40 -10.91 -19.36
C LEU A 241 2.92 -10.67 -19.28
N ALA A 242 3.55 -11.01 -18.15
CA ALA A 242 5.00 -10.88 -17.97
C ALA A 242 5.77 -11.76 -18.95
N ALA A 243 5.32 -13.02 -19.15
CA ALA A 243 5.94 -13.93 -20.12
C ALA A 243 5.83 -13.40 -21.56
N ARG A 244 4.69 -12.80 -21.91
CA ARG A 244 4.50 -12.15 -23.22
C ARG A 244 5.44 -10.96 -23.39
N LEU A 245 5.48 -10.08 -22.41
CA LEU A 245 6.32 -8.87 -22.44
C LEU A 245 7.82 -9.22 -22.50
N GLY A 246 8.24 -10.30 -21.83
CA GLY A 246 9.61 -10.83 -21.94
C GLY A 246 9.96 -11.26 -23.36
N LYS A 247 9.08 -12.03 -24.02
CA LYS A 247 9.25 -12.45 -25.43
C LYS A 247 9.27 -11.25 -26.38
N ASP A 248 8.41 -10.26 -26.17
CA ASP A 248 8.34 -9.05 -27.00
C ASP A 248 9.64 -8.23 -26.89
N ARG A 249 10.22 -8.12 -25.68
CA ARG A 249 11.52 -7.47 -25.46
C ARG A 249 12.68 -8.23 -26.11
N GLU A 250 12.69 -9.55 -26.03
CA GLU A 250 13.69 -10.40 -26.69
C GLU A 250 13.63 -10.25 -28.22
N LEU A 251 12.43 -10.20 -28.79
CA LEU A 251 12.24 -9.95 -30.22
C LEU A 251 12.72 -8.54 -30.61
N ALA A 252 12.36 -7.52 -29.83
CA ALA A 252 12.78 -6.14 -30.08
C ALA A 252 14.30 -5.95 -30.02
N ALA A 253 15.00 -6.67 -29.12
CA ALA A 253 16.46 -6.62 -29.02
C ALA A 253 17.19 -7.33 -30.18
N ARG A 254 16.48 -8.17 -30.96
CA ARG A 254 17.02 -8.90 -32.12
C ARG A 254 16.84 -8.15 -33.45
N LEU A 255 15.88 -7.24 -33.52
CA LEU A 255 15.62 -6.37 -34.68
C LEU A 255 16.62 -5.20 -34.69
#